data_AF-T0ZF49-F1
#
_entry.id   AF-T0ZF49-F1
#
_cell.length_a   1.000
_cell.length_b   1.000
_cell.length_c   1.000
_cell.angle_alpha   90.00
_cell.angle_beta   90.00
_cell.angle_gamma   90.00
#
_symmetry.space_group_name_H-M   'P 1'
#
loop_
_entity.id
_entity.type
_entity.pdbx_description
1 polymer ?
#
loop_
_entity_poly.entity_id
_entity_poly.type
_entity_poly.pdbx_seq_one_letter_code
_entity_poly.pdbx_strand_id
1 'polypeptide(L)' 'GIITMYQTGQEDKRTLAIEVVKMRGTNHSWVLSPYEIESGGFKVFTIEE' A
#
# COMPACT_ATOMS: atom_id res chain seq x y z
N GLY A 1 11.23 -0.84 9.75
CA GLY A 1 9.81 -1.22 9.85
C GLY A 1 9.57 -2.51 9.12
N ILE A 2 8.31 -2.88 9.01
CA ILE A 2 7.84 -3.92 8.10
C ILE A 2 6.70 -3.28 7.31
N ILE A 3 6.85 -3.31 5.98
CA ILE A 3 5.84 -2.87 5.04
C ILE A 3 5.63 -4.03 4.08
N THR A 4 4.38 -4.46 3.92
CA THR A 4 4.00 -5.56 3.05
C THR A 4 3.31 -5.00 1.82
N MET A 5 3.69 -5.51 0.65
CA MET A 5 3.06 -5.17 -0.62
C MET A 5 2.31 -6.40 -1.15
N TYR A 6 1.08 -6.19 -1.56
CA TYR A 6 0.19 -7.19 -2.10
C TYR A 6 -0.08 -6.88 -3.56
N GLN A 7 -0.08 -7.93 -4.38
CA GLN A 7 -0.60 -7.91 -5.73
C GLN A 7 -1.73 -8.92 -5.79
N THR A 8 -2.96 -8.45 -5.99
CA THR A 8 -4.14 -9.28 -6.14
C THR A 8 -4.72 -9.06 -7.53
N GLY A 9 -5.25 -10.10 -8.17
CA GLY A 9 -5.89 -9.92 -9.48
C GLY A 9 -6.27 -11.23 -10.14
N GLN A 10 -7.49 -11.28 -10.67
CA GLN A 10 -7.91 -12.21 -11.71
C GLN A 10 -7.63 -11.59 -13.08
N GLU A 11 -7.42 -12.45 -14.09
CA GLU A 11 -6.90 -12.27 -15.47
C GLU A 11 -6.79 -10.85 -16.05
N ASP A 12 -7.72 -9.92 -15.78
CA ASP A 12 -7.75 -8.57 -16.37
C ASP A 12 -7.68 -7.39 -15.39
N LYS A 13 -7.62 -7.61 -14.07
CA LYS A 13 -7.51 -6.52 -13.08
C LYS A 13 -6.42 -6.81 -12.07
N ARG A 14 -5.25 -6.16 -12.25
CA ARG A 14 -4.21 -6.11 -11.22
C ARG A 14 -4.55 -5.00 -10.23
N THR A 15 -4.77 -5.38 -8.98
CA THR A 15 -4.89 -4.48 -7.85
C THR A 15 -3.64 -4.59 -6.99
N LEU A 16 -3.05 -3.46 -6.68
CA LEU A 16 -1.85 -3.35 -5.86
C LEU A 16 -2.22 -2.67 -4.54
N ALA A 17 -1.76 -3.24 -3.43
CA ALA A 17 -2.04 -2.71 -2.10
C ALA A 17 -0.81 -2.76 -1.19
N ILE A 18 -0.75 -1.86 -0.21
CA ILE A 18 0.36 -1.71 0.72
C ILE A 18 -0.17 -1.61 2.16
N GLU A 19 0.55 -2.25 3.08
CA GLU A 19 0.23 -2.26 4.51
C GLU A 19 1.49 -2.00 5.32
N VAL A 20 1.41 -1.10 6.30
CA VAL A 20 2.47 -0.91 7.29
C VAL A 20 2.21 -1.84 8.47
N VAL A 21 2.84 -3.02 8.44
CA VAL A 21 2.68 -4.03 9.50
C VAL A 21 3.37 -3.62 10.79
N LYS A 22 4.50 -2.90 10.70
CA LYS A 22 5.25 -2.49 11.89
C LYS A 22 6.08 -1.26 11.63
N MET A 23 5.90 -0.23 12.47
CA MET A 23 6.94 0.76 12.71
C MET A 23 7.30 0.93 14.19
N ARG A 24 8.59 0.78 14.51
CA ARG A 24 9.12 1.03 15.86
C ARG A 24 9.31 2.54 16.05
N GLY A 25 8.88 3.06 17.20
CA GLY A 25 9.16 4.45 17.59
C GLY A 25 8.31 5.51 16.90
N THR A 26 7.29 5.13 16.12
CA THR A 26 6.32 6.06 15.53
C THR A 26 4.96 5.40 15.43
N ASN A 27 3.90 6.19 15.58
CA ASN A 27 2.58 5.77 15.14
C ASN A 27 2.57 5.65 13.62
N HIS A 28 1.78 4.71 13.10
CA HIS A 28 1.61 4.49 11.68
C HIS A 28 0.17 4.10 11.36
N SER A 29 -0.20 4.21 10.09
CA SER A 29 -1.50 3.72 9.60
C SER A 29 -1.57 2.20 9.71
N TRP A 30 -2.75 1.70 10.05
CA TRP A 30 -3.12 0.27 10.08
C TRP A 30 -3.99 -0.11 8.88
N VAL A 31 -4.24 0.84 7.97
CA VAL A 31 -5.13 0.67 6.83
C VAL A 31 -4.36 0.02 5.68
N LEU A 32 -4.99 -0.97 5.03
CA LEU A 32 -4.54 -1.49 3.74
C LEU A 32 -4.87 -0.46 2.65
N SER A 33 -3.85 0.16 2.08
CA SER A 33 -4.01 1.24 1.10
C SER A 33 -3.72 0.73 -0.31
N PRO A 34 -4.57 1.02 -1.32
CA PRO A 34 -4.22 0.75 -2.70
C PRO A 34 -3.09 1.67 -3.16
N TYR A 35 -2.31 1.22 -4.14
CA TYR A 35 -1.31 2.05 -4.81
C TYR A 35 -1.25 1.79 -6.31
N GLU A 36 -0.72 2.75 -7.06
CA GLU A 36 -0.43 2.62 -8.49
C GLU A 36 1.06 2.85 -8.76
N ILE A 37 1.60 2.18 -9.79
CA ILE A 37 2.98 2.38 -10.25
C ILE A 37 2.92 3.25 -11.51
N GLU A 38 3.58 4.40 -11.44
CA GLU A 38 3.72 5.37 -12.51
C GLU A 38 5.20 5.43 -12.96
N SER A 39 5.50 6.10 -14.07
CA SER A 39 6.89 6.22 -14.55
C SER A 39 7.82 6.96 -13.57
N GLY A 40 7.26 7.80 -12.70
CA GLY A 40 7.98 8.57 -11.68
C GLY A 40 8.09 7.89 -10.32
N GLY A 41 7.47 6.73 -10.11
CA GLY A 41 7.46 6.03 -8.82
C GLY A 41 6.13 5.35 -8.54
N PHE A 42 5.71 5.34 -7.27
CA PHE A 42 4.42 4.77 -6.87
C PHE A 42 3.62 5.78 -6.06
N LYS A 43 2.31 5.78 -6.29
CA LYS A 43 1.35 6.67 -5.66
C LYS A 43 0.45 5.84 -4.74
N VAL A 44 0.53 6.10 -3.44
CA VAL A 44 -0.31 5.44 -2.42
C VAL A 44 -1.55 6.28 -2.19
N PHE A 45 -2.73 5.67 -2.23
CA PHE A 45 -3.98 6.35 -1.95
C PHE A 45 -4.39 6.09 -0.50
N THR A 46 -4.39 7.15 0.30
CA THR A 46 -4.83 7.12 1.70
C THR A 46 -6.24 7.69 1.80
N ILE A 47 -7.09 7.05 2.60
CA ILE A 47 -8.33 7.65 3.07
C ILE A 47 -7.91 8.45 4.30
N GLU A 48 -7.69 9.76 4.17
CA GLU A 48 -7.41 10.61 5.34
C GLU A 48 -8.68 10.71 6.21
N GLU A 49 -8.53 10.57 7.52
CA GLU A 49 -9.46 11.08 8.55
C GLU A 49 -8.93 12.40 9.11
#